data_AF-A0A2V7HVL5-F1
#
_entry.id   AF-A0A2V7HVL5-F1
#
_cell.length_a   1.000
_cell.length_b   1.000
_cell.length_c   1.000
_cell.angle_alpha   90.00
_cell.angle_beta   90.00
_cell.angle_gamma   90.00
#
_symmetry.space_group_name_H-M   'P 1'
#
loop_
_entity.id
_entity.type
_entity.pdbx_description
1 polymer ?
#
loop_
_entity_poly.entity_id
_entity_poly.type
_entity_poly.pdbx_seq_one_letter_code
_entity_poly.pdbx_strand_id
1 'polypeptide(L)'
;LFRALDRHRLAMIEQPLADDGLSLVHHAALQKRIETPICIDESGHSLAHVQAAIQLGACRVVNIKMARVGGLAASRDIQALCAAHGIPCWVGGMLESAIGGAICAELATL
;
A
#
# COMPACT_ATOMS: atom_id res chain seq x y z
N LEU A 1 -3.67 -21.18 2.67
CA LEU A 1 -2.68 -20.44 3.48
C LEU A 1 -3.29 -19.18 4.11
N PHE A 2 -3.55 -18.10 3.36
CA PHE A 2 -3.91 -16.79 3.93
C PHE A 2 -5.11 -16.77 4.89
N ARG A 3 -6.20 -17.49 4.60
CA ARG A 3 -7.34 -17.63 5.55
C ARG A 3 -6.94 -18.18 6.91
N ALA A 4 -5.95 -19.07 6.96
CA ALA A 4 -5.46 -19.61 8.22
C ALA A 4 -4.71 -18.55 9.04
N LEU A 5 -4.23 -17.47 8.41
CA LEU A 5 -3.57 -16.36 9.09
C LEU A 5 -4.57 -15.40 9.76
N ASP A 6 -5.83 -15.35 9.31
CA ASP A 6 -6.87 -14.49 9.89
C ASP A 6 -7.03 -14.71 11.41
N ARG A 7 -6.83 -15.94 11.89
CA ARG A 7 -6.86 -16.28 13.33
C ARG A 7 -5.84 -15.49 14.18
N HIS A 8 -4.77 -14.99 13.56
CA HIS A 8 -3.71 -14.24 14.23
C HIS A 8 -3.99 -12.74 14.31
N ARG A 9 -5.05 -12.25 13.64
CA ARG A 9 -5.46 -10.83 13.65
C ARG A 9 -4.28 -9.90 13.35
N LEU A 10 -3.52 -10.23 12.31
CA LEU A 10 -2.40 -9.41 11.86
C LEU A 10 -2.92 -8.02 11.47
N ALA A 11 -2.12 -6.98 11.70
CA ALA A 11 -2.47 -5.62 11.29
C ALA A 11 -2.70 -5.55 9.76
N MET A 12 -1.86 -6.24 9.00
CA MET A 12 -1.96 -6.40 7.55
C MET A 12 -1.08 -7.55 7.04
N ILE A 13 -1.29 -7.94 5.78
CA ILE A 13 -0.36 -8.74 4.99
C ILE A 13 0.10 -7.87 3.81
N GLU A 14 1.39 -7.60 3.75
CA GLU A 14 1.98 -6.75 2.71
C GLU A 14 2.32 -7.56 1.46
N GLN A 15 1.88 -7.04 0.31
CA GLN A 15 2.10 -7.55 -1.04
C GLN A 15 2.20 -9.10 -1.11
N PRO A 16 1.14 -9.84 -0.74
CA PRO A 16 1.20 -11.30 -0.66
C PRO A 16 1.42 -12.02 -2.00
N LEU A 17 1.18 -11.35 -3.13
CA LEU A 17 1.27 -11.94 -4.47
C LEU A 17 2.26 -11.19 -5.35
N ALA A 18 2.96 -11.94 -6.20
CA ALA A 18 3.94 -11.40 -7.13
C ALA A 18 3.29 -10.51 -8.20
N ASP A 19 4.10 -9.64 -8.79
CA ASP A 19 3.68 -8.86 -9.95
C ASP A 19 3.91 -9.63 -11.25
N ASP A 20 2.81 -10.09 -11.84
CA ASP A 20 2.74 -10.78 -13.12
C ASP A 20 1.99 -9.96 -14.18
N GLY A 21 1.81 -8.65 -13.93
CA GLY A 21 0.99 -7.76 -14.75
C GLY A 21 -0.52 -7.81 -14.43
N LEU A 22 -0.96 -8.73 -13.56
CA LEU A 22 -2.36 -8.83 -13.08
C LEU A 22 -2.47 -8.70 -11.56
N SER A 23 -1.40 -8.27 -10.89
CA SER A 23 -1.29 -8.24 -9.43
C SER A 23 -2.51 -7.62 -8.74
N LEU A 24 -3.00 -6.46 -9.16
CA LEU A 24 -4.15 -5.80 -8.50
C LEU A 24 -5.44 -6.64 -8.57
N VAL A 25 -5.66 -7.34 -9.69
CA VAL A 25 -6.81 -8.24 -9.86
C VAL A 25 -6.67 -9.44 -8.92
N HIS A 26 -5.46 -10.00 -8.82
CA HIS A 26 -5.18 -11.13 -7.94
C HIS A 26 -5.32 -10.76 -6.46
N HIS A 27 -4.84 -9.57 -6.07
CA HIS A 27 -5.00 -9.04 -4.72
C HIS A 27 -6.48 -8.76 -4.40
N ALA A 28 -7.26 -8.21 -5.33
CA ALA A 28 -8.70 -8.04 -5.14
C ALA A 28 -9.43 -9.37 -4.93
N ALA A 29 -9.10 -10.39 -5.72
CA ALA A 29 -9.64 -11.73 -5.54
C ALA A 29 -9.23 -12.36 -4.19
N LEU A 30 -8.01 -12.08 -3.71
CA LEU A 30 -7.55 -12.52 -2.39
C LEU A 30 -8.22 -11.76 -1.25
N GLN A 31 -8.31 -10.43 -1.32
CA GLN A 31 -8.90 -9.58 -0.27
C GLN A 31 -10.36 -9.95 0.02
N LYS A 32 -11.12 -10.36 -1.00
CA LYS A 32 -12.50 -10.86 -0.87
C LYS A 32 -12.60 -12.18 -0.08
N ARG A 33 -11.51 -12.92 0.05
CA ARG A 33 -11.46 -14.26 0.66
C ARG A 33 -10.83 -14.28 2.05
N ILE A 34 -10.28 -13.17 2.54
CA ILE A 34 -9.61 -13.07 3.84
C ILE A 34 -10.08 -11.85 4.62
N GLU A 35 -10.04 -11.94 5.94
CA GLU A 35 -10.40 -10.83 6.84
C GLU A 35 -9.24 -9.86 7.03
N THR A 36 -8.01 -10.39 7.11
CA THR A 36 -6.78 -9.61 7.29
C THR A 36 -6.62 -8.58 6.15
N PRO A 37 -6.34 -7.31 6.46
CA PRO A 37 -6.10 -6.29 5.45
C PRO A 37 -4.91 -6.61 4.54
N ILE A 38 -5.06 -6.45 3.24
CA ILE A 38 -3.94 -6.43 2.30
C ILE A 38 -3.38 -5.01 2.24
N CYS A 39 -2.06 -4.92 2.41
CA CYS A 39 -1.27 -3.72 2.17
C CYS A 39 -0.62 -3.83 0.79
N ILE A 40 -0.91 -2.90 -0.11
CA ILE A 40 -0.24 -2.83 -1.42
C ILE A 40 1.04 -2.02 -1.30
N ASP A 41 2.13 -2.58 -1.82
CA ASP A 41 3.46 -1.96 -1.87
C ASP A 41 4.01 -1.90 -3.31
N GLU A 42 4.52 -3.01 -3.84
CA GLU A 42 5.12 -3.08 -5.19
C GLU A 42 4.14 -2.69 -6.28
N SER A 43 2.87 -3.06 -6.13
CA SER A 43 1.84 -2.72 -7.10
C SER A 43 1.27 -1.31 -6.95
N GLY A 44 1.65 -0.55 -5.91
CA GLY A 44 1.17 0.80 -5.61
C GLY A 44 2.11 1.92 -6.10
N HIS A 45 2.83 1.71 -7.19
CA HIS A 45 3.96 2.57 -7.57
C HIS A 45 3.61 3.92 -8.21
N SER A 46 2.33 4.27 -8.32
CA SER A 46 1.90 5.61 -8.74
C SER A 46 0.49 5.92 -8.23
N LEU A 47 0.09 7.20 -8.28
CA LEU A 47 -1.28 7.62 -7.93
C LEU A 47 -2.34 6.83 -8.71
N ALA A 48 -2.11 6.61 -10.02
CA ALA A 48 -3.02 5.86 -10.88
C ALA A 48 -3.14 4.40 -10.45
N HIS A 49 -2.04 3.76 -10.04
CA HIS A 49 -2.07 2.39 -9.53
C HIS A 49 -2.81 2.30 -8.20
N VAL A 50 -2.61 3.25 -7.29
CA VAL A 50 -3.37 3.30 -6.03
C VAL A 50 -4.85 3.50 -6.31
N GLN A 51 -5.22 4.42 -7.20
CA GLN A 51 -6.61 4.61 -7.61
C GLN A 51 -7.23 3.32 -8.16
N ALA A 52 -6.51 2.60 -9.03
CA ALA A 52 -6.95 1.31 -9.55
C ALA A 52 -7.10 0.25 -8.44
N ALA A 53 -6.16 0.19 -7.49
CA ALA A 53 -6.22 -0.73 -6.36
C ALA A 53 -7.46 -0.49 -5.49
N ILE A 54 -7.79 0.78 -5.23
CA ILE A 54 -9.00 1.19 -4.49
C ILE A 54 -10.25 0.76 -5.26
N GLN A 55 -10.34 1.10 -6.55
CA GLN A 55 -11.51 0.79 -7.40
C GLN A 55 -11.78 -0.73 -7.50
N LEU A 56 -10.71 -1.54 -7.56
CA LEU A 56 -10.82 -2.99 -7.63
C LEU A 56 -11.12 -3.65 -6.27
N GLY A 57 -10.95 -2.91 -5.16
CA GLY A 57 -10.96 -3.48 -3.81
C GLY A 57 -9.76 -4.39 -3.55
N ALA A 58 -8.60 -4.07 -4.14
CA ALA A 58 -7.37 -4.84 -4.06
C ALA A 58 -6.64 -4.73 -2.72
N CYS A 59 -6.92 -3.67 -1.97
CA CYS A 59 -6.24 -3.39 -0.71
C CYS A 59 -7.17 -2.78 0.32
N ARG A 60 -6.72 -2.80 1.57
CA ARG A 60 -7.30 -2.04 2.69
C ARG A 60 -6.25 -1.18 3.40
N VAL A 61 -4.98 -1.26 3.00
CA VAL A 61 -3.87 -0.43 3.44
C VAL A 61 -2.97 -0.14 2.22
N VAL A 62 -2.31 1.02 2.19
CA VAL A 62 -1.32 1.36 1.15
C VAL A 62 0.02 1.71 1.78
N ASN A 63 1.10 1.10 1.28
CA ASN A 63 2.47 1.48 1.58
C ASN A 63 2.91 2.59 0.63
N ILE A 64 3.15 3.79 1.17
CA ILE A 64 3.66 4.90 0.37
C ILE A 64 5.17 4.92 0.50
N LYS A 65 5.86 4.59 -0.59
CA LYS A 65 7.31 4.72 -0.72
C LYS A 65 7.62 5.90 -1.62
N MET A 66 8.06 7.01 -1.02
CA MET A 66 8.36 8.25 -1.72
C MET A 66 9.28 8.02 -2.94
N ALA A 67 10.33 7.21 -2.75
CA ALA A 67 11.30 6.87 -3.79
C ALA A 67 10.68 6.11 -4.99
N ARG A 68 9.53 5.47 -4.80
CA ARG A 68 8.84 4.67 -5.82
C ARG A 68 7.78 5.48 -6.56
N VAL A 69 7.06 6.35 -5.85
CA VAL A 69 5.91 7.08 -6.40
C VAL A 69 6.26 8.40 -7.08
N GLY A 70 7.54 8.79 -7.07
CA GLY A 70 8.03 10.00 -7.74
C GLY A 70 8.17 11.24 -6.83
N GLY A 71 8.31 11.05 -5.51
CA GLY A 71 8.62 12.13 -4.57
C GLY A 71 7.46 12.54 -3.65
N LEU A 72 7.68 13.62 -2.89
CA LEU A 72 6.77 14.10 -1.83
C LEU A 72 5.41 14.54 -2.36
N ALA A 73 5.37 15.23 -3.50
CA ALA A 73 4.11 15.71 -4.07
C ALA A 73 3.17 14.54 -4.40
N ALA A 74 3.66 13.55 -5.15
CA ALA A 74 2.91 12.34 -5.46
C ALA A 74 2.53 11.55 -4.21
N SER A 75 3.40 11.52 -3.20
CA SER A 75 3.11 10.87 -1.91
C SER A 75 1.91 11.53 -1.21
N ARG A 76 1.84 12.87 -1.19
CA ARG A 76 0.72 13.62 -0.61
C ARG A 76 -0.57 13.43 -1.38
N ASP A 77 -0.51 13.38 -2.71
CA ASP A 77 -1.68 13.11 -3.53
C ASP A 77 -2.23 11.70 -3.24
N ILE A 78 -1.36 10.72 -3.03
CA ILE A 78 -1.75 9.36 -2.62
C ILE A 78 -2.36 9.35 -1.22
N GLN A 79 -1.76 10.06 -0.24
CA GLN A 79 -2.32 10.19 1.11
C GLN A 79 -3.74 10.79 1.06
N ALA A 80 -3.93 11.87 0.31
CA ALA A 80 -5.23 12.52 0.14
C ALA A 80 -6.26 11.59 -0.51
N LEU A 81 -5.86 10.87 -1.57
CA LEU A 81 -6.71 9.89 -2.24
C LEU A 81 -7.16 8.78 -1.28
N CYS A 82 -6.23 8.22 -0.51
CA CYS A 82 -6.53 7.15 0.44
C CYS A 82 -7.41 7.63 1.59
N ALA A 83 -7.13 8.82 2.14
CA ALA A 83 -7.94 9.45 3.17
C ALA A 83 -9.39 9.68 2.70
N ALA A 84 -9.59 10.13 1.46
CA ALA A 84 -10.92 10.32 0.87
C ALA A 84 -11.73 9.00 0.76
N HIS A 85 -11.05 7.85 0.76
CA HIS A 85 -11.67 6.52 0.70
C HIS A 85 -11.61 5.76 2.03
N GLY A 86 -11.17 6.40 3.12
CA GLY A 86 -11.03 5.76 4.43
C GLY A 86 -10.00 4.63 4.46
N ILE A 87 -9.00 4.67 3.57
CA ILE A 87 -7.92 3.69 3.50
C ILE A 87 -6.71 4.26 4.24
N PRO A 88 -6.22 3.59 5.31
CA PRO A 88 -5.02 4.02 5.98
C PRO A 88 -3.78 3.86 5.09
N CYS A 89 -2.86 4.80 5.23
CA CYS A 89 -1.53 4.73 4.66
C CYS A 89 -0.51 4.55 5.77
N TRP A 90 0.59 3.88 5.44
CA TRP A 90 1.82 3.97 6.21
C TRP A 90 2.96 4.36 5.27
N VAL A 91 3.93 5.11 5.81
CA VAL A 91 5.07 5.58 5.04
C VAL A 91 6.19 4.57 5.17
N GLY A 92 6.46 3.86 4.09
CA GLY A 92 7.59 2.95 3.98
C GLY A 92 8.82 3.65 3.41
N GLY A 93 9.98 3.07 3.71
CA GLY A 93 11.24 3.39 3.04
C GLY A 93 11.63 2.30 2.04
N MET A 94 12.64 2.64 1.27
CA MET A 94 13.61 1.69 0.73
C MET A 94 14.74 1.50 1.76
N LEU A 95 15.89 0.97 1.34
CA LEU A 95 17.10 0.95 2.18
C LEU A 95 17.83 2.30 2.08
N GLU A 96 17.16 3.42 2.38
CA GLU A 96 17.79 4.73 2.31
C GLU A 96 18.80 4.97 3.43
N SER A 97 19.72 5.92 3.19
CA SER A 97 20.53 6.51 4.26
C SER A 97 19.68 7.37 5.20
N ALA A 98 20.30 7.90 6.26
CA ALA A 98 19.64 8.79 7.21
C ALA A 98 18.95 10.01 6.54
N ILE A 99 19.45 10.48 5.40
CA ILE A 99 18.83 11.59 4.65
C ILE A 99 17.46 11.18 4.11
N GLY A 100 17.35 10.01 3.47
CA GLY A 100 16.08 9.53 2.95
C GLY A 100 15.11 9.12 4.06
N GLY A 101 15.64 8.50 5.13
CA GLY A 101 14.84 8.15 6.31
C GLY A 101 14.24 9.38 7.00
N ALA A 102 14.99 10.48 7.13
CA ALA A 102 14.47 11.73 7.69
C ALA A 102 13.30 12.29 6.89
N ILE A 103 13.38 12.24 5.55
CA ILE A 103 12.29 12.68 4.66
C ILE A 103 11.07 11.77 4.80
N CYS A 104 11.25 10.45 4.95
CA CYS A 104 10.15 9.52 5.21
C CYS A 104 9.46 9.83 6.55
N ALA A 105 10.23 10.15 7.59
CA ALA A 105 9.69 10.54 8.89
C ALA A 105 8.89 11.85 8.80
N GLU A 106 9.38 12.84 8.04
CA GLU A 106 8.65 14.09 7.79
C GLU A 106 7.33 13.82 7.06
N LEU A 107 7.36 13.06 5.96
CA LEU A 107 6.16 12.68 5.20
C LEU A 107 5.09 12.00 6.07
N ALA A 108 5.49 11.21 7.07
CA ALA A 108 4.57 10.54 7.98
C ALA A 108 3.81 11.51 8.92
N THR A 109 4.19 12.79 8.96
CA THR A 109 3.57 13.82 9.80
C THR A 109 2.74 14.85 9.02
N LEU A 110 2.71 14.74 7.69
CA LEU A 110 1.94 15.59 6.77
C LEU A 110 0.55 15.01 6.49
#